data_AF-A0A519KTT4-F1
#
_entry.id   AF-A0A519KTT4-F1
#
_cell.length_a   1.000
_cell.length_b   1.000
_cell.length_c   1.000
_cell.angle_alpha   90.00
_cell.angle_beta   90.00
_cell.angle_gamma   90.00
#
_symmetry.space_group_name_H-M   'P 1'
#
loop_
_entity.id
_entity.type
_entity.pdbx_description
1 polymer ?
#
loop_
_entity_poly.entity_id
_entity_poly.type
_entity_poly.pdbx_seq_one_letter_code
_entity_poly.pdbx_strand_id
1 'polypeptide(L)' 'INYRDAIEQKAGLVFAGLSPDGILPETVERPDHPWFIGVQYHPELKSRPFAPHPLFASFIGAAVVQSRLV' A
#
# COMPACT_ATOMS: atom_id res chain seq x y z
N ILE A 1 2.98 8.42 17.25
CA ILE A 1 1.68 7.83 16.82
C ILE A 1 1.16 6.94 17.95
N ASN A 2 0.17 7.38 18.72
CA ASN A 2 -0.24 6.69 19.96
C ASN A 2 -0.88 5.31 19.75
N TYR A 3 -1.34 5.02 18.53
CA TYR A 3 -2.03 3.76 18.18
C TYR A 3 -1.15 2.80 17.36
N ARG A 4 0.13 3.12 17.15
CA ARG A 4 1.02 2.35 16.26
C ARG A 4 1.11 0.88 16.66
N ASP A 5 1.42 0.60 17.93
CA ASP A 5 1.57 -0.78 18.41
C ASP A 5 0.27 -1.58 18.28
N ALA A 6 -0.88 -0.96 18.53
CA ALA A 6 -2.17 -1.62 18.36
C ALA A 6 -2.44 -1.96 16.89
N ILE A 7 -2.07 -1.07 15.97
CA ILE A 7 -2.28 -1.25 14.53
C ILE A 7 -1.29 -2.29 13.95
N GLU A 8 0.00 -2.17 14.24
CA GLU A 8 1.03 -3.06 13.70
C GLU A 8 0.97 -4.45 14.35
N GLN A 9 0.98 -4.53 15.69
CA GLN A 9 1.11 -5.82 16.37
C GLN A 9 -0.21 -6.57 16.51
N LYS A 10 -1.34 -5.87 16.72
CA LYS A 10 -2.63 -6.53 16.94
C LYS A 10 -3.47 -6.68 15.68
N ALA A 11 -3.46 -5.67 14.81
CA ALA A 11 -4.25 -5.71 13.57
C ALA A 11 -3.44 -6.21 12.35
N GLY A 12 -2.10 -6.25 12.44
CA GLY A 12 -1.23 -6.77 11.37
C GLY A 12 -1.03 -5.81 10.20
N LEU A 13 -1.39 -4.53 10.35
CA LEU A 13 -1.19 -3.49 9.34
C LEU A 13 0.15 -2.79 9.60
N VAL A 14 1.07 -2.84 8.65
CA VAL A 14 2.44 -2.32 8.78
C VAL A 14 2.54 -0.90 8.24
N PHE A 15 3.24 0.00 8.95
CA PHE A 15 3.57 1.33 8.43
C PHE A 15 4.84 1.27 7.58
N ALA A 16 4.67 0.91 6.31
CA ALA A 16 5.76 0.72 5.34
C ALA A 16 6.43 2.01 4.87
N GLY A 17 5.73 3.14 4.94
CA GLY A 17 6.26 4.45 4.59
C GLY A 17 5.88 5.50 5.62
N LEU A 18 6.88 6.23 6.11
CA LEU A 18 6.71 7.38 6.99
C LEU A 18 7.17 8.64 6.26
N SER A 19 6.66 9.79 6.67
CA SER A 19 7.20 11.10 6.30
C SER A 19 8.69 11.19 6.67
N PRO A 20 9.47 12.11 6.06
CA PRO A 20 10.91 12.22 6.30
C PRO A 20 11.30 12.44 7.78
N ASP A 21 10.42 13.03 8.57
CA ASP A 21 10.58 13.23 10.02
C ASP A 21 10.16 11.99 10.86
N GLY A 22 9.62 10.96 10.23
CA GLY A 22 9.20 9.70 10.86
C GLY A 22 7.87 9.76 11.62
N ILE A 23 7.13 10.88 11.52
CA ILE A 23 5.97 11.14 12.38
C ILE A 23 4.66 10.70 11.73
N LEU A 24 4.51 10.89 10.42
CA LEU A 24 3.27 10.66 9.71
C LEU A 24 3.37 9.38 8.87
N PRO A 25 2.44 8.43 9.00
CA PRO A 25 2.36 7.29 8.10
C PRO A 25 1.81 7.72 6.75
N GLU A 26 2.64 7.56 5.72
CA GLU A 26 2.34 7.90 4.32
C GLU A 26 1.91 6.69 3.50
N THR A 27 2.37 5.49 3.90
CA THR A 27 2.09 4.23 3.22
C THR A 27 1.96 3.10 4.22
N VAL A 28 0.94 2.26 4.03
CA VAL A 28 0.66 1.09 4.85
C VAL A 28 0.50 -0.15 3.98
N GLU A 29 0.85 -1.31 4.51
CA GLU A 29 0.66 -2.60 3.84
C GLU A 29 0.16 -3.67 4.81
N ARG A 30 -0.41 -4.76 4.27
CA ARG A 30 -0.89 -5.88 5.07
C ARG A 30 -0.28 -7.19 4.56
N PRO A 31 0.72 -7.77 5.27
CA PRO A 31 1.49 -8.91 4.77
C PRO A 31 0.71 -10.23 4.58
N ASP A 32 -0.43 -10.40 5.26
CA ASP A 32 -1.30 -11.57 5.17
C ASP A 32 -2.29 -11.51 3.98
N HIS A 33 -2.22 -10.46 3.16
CA HIS A 33 -3.07 -10.28 1.98
C HIS A 33 -2.20 -10.27 0.71
N PRO A 34 -2.60 -10.97 -0.37
CA PRO A 34 -1.76 -11.14 -1.58
C PRO A 34 -1.36 -9.82 -2.25
N TRP A 35 -2.19 -8.79 -2.09
CA TRP A 35 -1.85 -7.43 -2.45
C TRP A 35 -2.70 -6.46 -1.63
N PHE A 36 -2.10 -5.78 -0.65
CA PHE A 36 -2.78 -4.76 0.15
C PHE A 36 -1.82 -3.62 0.41
N ILE A 37 -2.08 -2.46 -0.22
CA ILE A 37 -1.30 -1.25 -0.03
C ILE A 37 -2.28 -0.07 0.07
N GLY A 38 -2.10 0.77 1.08
CA GLY A 38 -2.79 2.04 1.24
C GLY A 38 -1.79 3.20 1.27
N VAL A 39 -2.13 4.33 0.65
CA VAL A 39 -1.29 5.53 0.61
C VAL A 39 -2.10 6.77 0.94
N GLN A 40 -1.49 7.75 1.60
CA GLN A 40 -2.13 9.03 1.93
C GLN A 40 -2.07 10.05 0.77
N TYR A 41 -1.08 9.92 -0.11
CA TYR A 41 -0.91 10.77 -1.28
C TYR A 41 -1.74 10.29 -2.49
N HIS A 42 -1.74 11.08 -3.56
CA HIS A 42 -2.50 10.83 -4.79
C HIS A 42 -1.60 10.32 -5.94
N PRO A 43 -1.29 9.00 -6.01
CA PRO A 43 -0.45 8.43 -7.08
C PRO A 43 -1.09 8.55 -8.47
N GLU A 44 -2.41 8.67 -8.56
CA GLU A 44 -3.18 8.81 -9.79
C GLU A 44 -2.79 10.06 -10.56
N LEU A 45 -2.50 11.17 -9.85
CA LEU A 45 -2.10 12.43 -10.47
C LEU A 45 -0.71 12.35 -11.13
N LYS A 46 0.11 11.37 -10.72
CA LYS A 46 1.44 11.10 -11.29
C LYS A 46 1.46 9.98 -12.33
N SER A 47 0.38 9.21 -12.45
CA SER A 47 0.28 8.14 -13.45
C SER A 47 0.12 8.70 -14.87
N ARG A 48 0.74 8.07 -15.87
CA ARG A 48 0.63 8.46 -17.29
C ARG A 48 0.39 7.21 -18.16
N PRO A 49 -0.25 7.34 -19.34
CA PRO A 49 -0.56 6.18 -20.20
C PRO A 49 0.64 5.29 -20.54
N PHE A 50 1.79 5.90 -20.85
CA PHE A 50 3.04 5.18 -21.20
C PHE A 50 4.01 5.02 -20.01
N ALA A 51 3.62 5.50 -18.83
CA ALA A 51 4.39 5.38 -17.59
C ALA A 51 3.40 5.28 -16.42
N PRO A 52 2.70 4.13 -16.30
CA PRO A 52 1.73 3.95 -15.24
C PRO A 52 2.45 3.98 -13.89
N HIS A 53 1.83 4.61 -12.89
CA HIS A 53 2.42 4.63 -11.56
C HIS A 53 2.52 3.18 -11.01
N PRO A 54 3.66 2.79 -10.38
CA PRO A 54 3.91 1.41 -9.98
C PRO A 54 2.80 0.76 -9.14
N LEU A 55 2.16 1.53 -8.25
CA LEU A 55 1.03 1.04 -7.45
C LEU A 55 -0.13 0.51 -8.31
N PHE A 56 -0.52 1.22 -9.37
CA PHE A 56 -1.62 0.75 -10.23
C PHE A 56 -1.19 -0.44 -11.10
N ALA A 57 0.03 -0.40 -11.66
CA ALA A 57 0.54 -1.52 -12.45
C ALA A 57 0.63 -2.80 -11.61
N SER A 58 1.12 -2.68 -10.38
CA SER A 58 1.21 -3.78 -9.41
C SER A 58 -0.17 -4.28 -8.98
N PHE A 59 -1.12 -3.37 -8.68
CA PHE A 59 -2.50 -3.73 -8.32
C PHE A 59 -3.17 -4.57 -9.40
N ILE A 60 -3.11 -4.12 -10.66
CA ILE A 60 -3.70 -4.86 -11.78
C ILE A 60 -2.98 -6.19 -11.97
N GLY A 61 -1.66 -6.24 -11.85
CA GLY A 61 -0.89 -7.49 -11.88
C GLY A 61 -1.39 -8.50 -10.85
N ALA A 62 -1.56 -8.07 -9.59
CA ALA A 62 -2.10 -8.91 -8.53
C ALA A 62 -3.55 -9.33 -8.79
N ALA A 63 -4.40 -8.44 -9.29
CA ALA A 63 -5.78 -8.75 -9.64
C ALA A 63 -5.87 -9.82 -10.75
N VAL A 64 -4.98 -9.75 -11.75
CA VAL A 64 -4.88 -10.77 -12.82
C VAL A 64 -4.42 -12.12 -12.27
N VAL A 65 -3.47 -12.13 -11.32
CA VAL A 65 -3.06 -13.39 -10.67
C VAL A 65 -4.22 -13.98 -9.88
N GLN A 66 -4.91 -13.15 -9.08
CA GLN A 66 -6.02 -13.60 -8.24
C GLN A 66 -7.21 -14.11 -9.06
N SER A 67 -7.53 -13.48 -10.19
CA SER A 67 -8.64 -13.91 -11.04
C SER A 67 -8.41 -15.26 -11.72
N ARG A 68 -7.15 -15.71 -11.82
CA ARG A 68 -6.78 -17.01 -12.39
C ARG A 68 -6.73 -18.15 -11.38
N LEU A 69 -6.89 -17.84 -10.08
CA LEU A 69 -6.94 -18.82 -9.00
C LEU A 69 -8.36 -19.36 -8.75
N VAL A 70 -9.33 -18.93 -9.55
CA VAL A 70 -10.71 -19.45 -9.64
C VAL A 70 -10.85 -20.24 -10.94
#